data_AF-A0A9R0QZ56-F1
#
_entry.id   AF-A0A9R0QZ56-F1
#
_cell.length_a   1.000
_cell.length_b   1.000
_cell.length_c   1.000
_cell.angle_alpha   90.00
_cell.angle_beta   90.00
_cell.angle_gamma   90.00
#
_symmetry.space_group_name_H-M   'P 1'
#
loop_
_entity.id
_entity.type
_entity.pdbx_description
1 polymer ?
#
loop_
_entity_poly.entity_id
_entity_poly.type
_entity_poly.pdbx_seq_one_letter_code
_entity_poly.pdbx_strand_id
1 'polypeptide(L)'
;MTLIKLAKFEREQATCNSERRRAGVIQHFANSVVKFSRSQAKLNSEVVQQLDTIHEYLEMMISVNHAFTDRSNALQHVQSLSADLFFLHTRAGRLESVSSRGIGQEWTRYQKIEGLKETISTREGVKNQALREYESIKVNCQNCEVILFFWKTYGA
;
A
#
# COMPACT_ATOMS: atom_id res chain seq x y z
N MET A 1 6.92 18.73 47.10
CA MET A 1 8.36 18.81 47.45
C MET A 1 9.13 17.78 46.62
N THR A 2 10.23 18.11 45.94
CA THR A 2 11.04 17.08 45.23
C THR A 2 12.06 16.46 46.19
N LEU A 3 12.48 15.21 45.95
CA LEU A 3 13.48 14.53 46.80
C LEU A 3 14.81 15.31 46.91
N ILE A 4 15.21 16.02 45.84
CA ILE A 4 16.37 16.91 45.86
C ILE A 4 16.15 18.11 46.81
N LYS A 5 14.96 18.73 46.77
CA LYS A 5 14.63 19.84 47.68
C LYS A 5 14.54 19.37 49.13
N LEU A 6 14.03 18.16 49.36
CA LEU A 6 13.99 17.53 50.68
C LEU A 6 15.39 17.23 51.21
N ALA A 7 16.26 16.64 50.39
CA ALA A 7 17.65 16.36 50.76
C ALA A 7 18.44 17.64 51.07
N LYS A 8 18.19 18.72 50.30
CA LYS A 8 18.80 20.03 50.54
C LYS A 8 18.32 20.63 51.86
N PHE A 9 17.01 20.64 52.09
CA PHE A 9 16.40 21.14 53.33
C PHE A 9 16.89 20.37 54.56
N GLU A 10 16.91 19.03 54.52
CA GLU A 10 17.40 18.22 55.65
C GLU A 10 18.89 18.45 55.93
N ARG A 11 19.70 18.70 54.90
CA ARG A 11 21.12 19.02 55.07
C ARG A 11 21.33 20.38 55.72
N GLU A 12 20.52 21.36 55.34
CA GLU A 12 20.57 22.73 55.87
C GLU A 12 20.10 22.81 57.33
N GLN A 13 19.20 21.92 57.77
CA GLN A 13 18.72 21.85 59.15
C GLN A 13 19.45 20.85 60.06
N ALA A 14 20.40 20.06 59.53
CA ALA A 14 21.05 18.99 60.29
C ALA A 14 21.95 19.50 61.43
N THR A 15 21.58 19.18 62.68
CA THR A 15 22.33 19.54 63.89
C THR A 15 23.27 18.42 64.35
N CYS A 16 22.96 17.16 64.04
CA CYS A 16 23.78 16.00 64.41
C CYS A 16 24.20 15.13 63.22
N ASN A 17 25.11 14.16 63.47
CA ASN A 17 25.73 13.36 62.42
C ASN A 17 24.77 12.36 61.74
N SER A 18 23.75 11.86 62.43
CA SER A 18 22.77 10.94 61.87
C SER A 18 21.89 11.64 60.82
N GLU A 19 21.47 12.89 61.07
CA GLU A 19 20.72 13.73 60.15
C GLU A 19 21.52 14.05 58.88
N ARG A 20 22.81 14.40 59.01
CA ARG A 20 23.70 14.62 57.86
C ARG A 20 23.84 13.37 57.00
N ARG A 21 23.97 12.19 57.63
CA ARG A 21 24.06 10.91 56.91
C ARG A 21 22.76 10.60 56.18
N ARG A 22 21.60 10.81 56.81
CA ARG A 22 20.28 10.64 56.20
C ARG A 22 20.09 11.56 54.99
N ALA A 23 20.41 12.85 55.14
CA ALA A 23 20.33 13.82 54.03
C ALA A 23 21.22 13.42 52.84
N GLY A 24 22.40 12.84 53.11
CA GLY A 24 23.28 12.27 52.09
C GLY A 24 22.63 11.10 51.34
N VAL A 25 22.01 10.16 52.05
CA VAL A 25 21.28 9.03 51.44
C VAL A 25 20.12 9.52 50.58
N ILE A 26 19.31 10.46 51.06
CA ILE A 26 18.19 11.04 50.30
C ILE A 26 18.72 11.74 49.05
N GLN A 27 19.84 12.47 49.13
CA GLN A 27 20.45 13.11 47.96
C GLN A 27 20.91 12.08 46.92
N HIS A 28 21.58 11.02 47.35
CA HIS A 28 22.03 9.96 46.44
C HIS A 28 20.84 9.26 45.78
N PHE A 29 19.81 8.92 46.54
CA PHE A 29 18.57 8.35 46.00
C PHE A 29 17.90 9.29 45.00
N ALA A 30 17.76 10.58 45.34
CA ALA A 30 17.19 11.59 44.44
C ALA A 30 17.97 11.70 43.13
N ASN A 31 19.31 11.69 43.19
CA ASN A 31 20.17 11.71 42.01
C ASN A 31 19.99 10.45 41.16
N SER A 32 19.88 9.27 41.77
CA SER A 32 19.61 8.01 41.05
C SER A 32 18.26 8.02 40.35
N VAL A 33 17.21 8.53 41.01
CA VAL A 33 15.87 8.69 40.40
C VAL A 33 15.91 9.64 39.21
N VAL A 34 16.62 10.76 39.30
CA VAL A 34 16.78 11.69 38.18
C VAL A 34 17.54 11.05 37.01
N LYS A 35 18.62 10.30 37.29
CA LYS A 35 19.35 9.56 36.26
C LYS A 35 18.44 8.53 35.57
N PHE A 36 17.70 7.76 36.34
CA PHE A 36 16.74 6.79 35.82
C PHE A 36 15.67 7.47 34.94
N SER A 37 15.08 8.55 35.42
CA SER A 37 14.07 9.31 34.66
C SER A 37 14.62 9.85 33.34
N ARG A 38 15.86 10.35 33.31
CA ARG A 38 16.53 10.80 32.07
C ARG A 38 16.79 9.64 31.11
N SER A 39 17.26 8.50 31.62
CA SER A 39 17.45 7.29 30.80
C SER A 39 16.12 6.80 30.22
N GLN A 40 15.04 6.82 31.00
CA GLN A 40 13.70 6.45 30.52
C GLN A 40 13.21 7.42 29.44
N ALA A 41 13.40 8.73 29.62
CA ALA A 41 13.02 9.72 28.61
C ALA A 41 13.81 9.50 27.29
N LYS A 42 15.09 9.17 27.39
CA LYS A 42 15.92 8.83 26.22
C LYS A 42 15.43 7.55 25.52
N LEU A 43 15.20 6.48 26.27
CA LEU A 43 14.65 5.24 25.71
C LEU A 43 13.29 5.48 25.04
N ASN A 44 12.41 6.27 25.66
CA ASN A 44 11.12 6.63 25.05
C ASN A 44 11.30 7.38 23.72
N SER A 45 12.27 8.32 23.64
CA SER A 45 12.54 9.02 22.37
C SER A 45 13.08 8.09 21.29
N GLU A 46 13.92 7.11 21.65
CA GLU A 46 14.42 6.11 20.70
C GLU A 46 13.29 5.19 20.21
N VAL A 47 12.39 4.75 21.11
CA VAL A 47 11.23 3.93 20.74
C VAL A 47 10.30 4.67 19.79
N VAL A 48 10.01 5.95 20.04
CA VAL A 48 9.18 6.77 19.13
C VAL A 48 9.83 6.86 17.75
N GLN A 49 11.13 7.13 17.67
CA GLN A 49 11.83 7.21 16.40
C GLN A 49 11.80 5.89 15.61
N GLN A 50 11.91 4.75 16.30
CA GLN A 50 11.79 3.44 15.65
C GLN A 50 10.37 3.19 15.15
N LEU A 51 9.35 3.62 15.90
CA LEU A 51 7.96 3.50 15.49
C LEU A 51 7.67 4.36 14.24
N ASP A 52 8.23 5.56 14.15
CA ASP A 52 8.11 6.41 12.96
C ASP A 52 8.68 5.71 11.72
N THR A 53 9.84 5.05 11.85
CA THR A 53 10.46 4.29 10.77
C THR A 53 9.59 3.10 10.32
N ILE A 54 9.01 2.37 11.28
CA ILE A 54 8.08 1.27 10.98
C ILE A 54 6.83 1.80 10.26
N HIS A 55 6.32 2.96 10.69
CA HIS A 55 5.16 3.57 10.07
C HIS A 55 5.41 3.96 8.61
N GLU A 56 6.54 4.62 8.32
CA GLU A 56 6.95 4.96 6.95
C GLU A 56 7.07 3.71 6.07
N TYR A 57 7.66 2.64 6.59
CA TYR A 57 7.76 1.37 5.87
C TYR A 57 6.39 0.75 5.59
N LEU A 58 5.46 0.80 6.54
CA LEU A 58 4.10 0.28 6.35
C LEU A 58 3.31 1.10 5.33
N GLU A 59 3.39 2.43 5.36
CA GLU A 59 2.77 3.31 4.35
C GLU A 59 3.29 3.01 2.94
N MET A 60 4.60 2.78 2.83
CA MET A 60 5.24 2.36 1.59
C MET A 60 4.70 1.01 1.10
N MET A 61 4.63 0.00 1.98
CA MET A 61 4.12 -1.33 1.64
C MET A 61 2.65 -1.30 1.21
N ILE A 62 1.82 -0.49 1.85
CA ILE A 62 0.42 -0.29 1.47
C ILE A 62 0.34 0.32 0.08
N SER A 63 1.14 1.36 -0.20
CA SER A 63 1.17 2.02 -1.51
C SER A 63 1.56 1.05 -2.64
N VAL A 64 2.58 0.21 -2.40
CA VAL A 64 2.99 -0.86 -3.32
C VAL A 64 1.87 -1.87 -3.54
N ASN A 65 1.19 -2.29 -2.47
CA ASN A 65 0.09 -3.24 -2.57
C ASN A 65 -1.09 -2.69 -3.38
N HIS A 66 -1.43 -1.40 -3.22
CA HIS A 66 -2.42 -0.73 -4.06
C HIS A 66 -2.01 -0.71 -5.52
N ALA A 67 -0.77 -0.34 -5.85
CA ALA A 67 -0.27 -0.35 -7.22
C ALA A 67 -0.36 -1.74 -7.87
N PHE A 68 0.01 -2.81 -7.14
CA PHE A 68 -0.16 -4.19 -7.60
C PHE A 68 -1.62 -4.57 -7.82
N THR A 69 -2.50 -4.17 -6.90
CA THR A 69 -3.94 -4.43 -7.00
C THR A 69 -4.53 -3.74 -8.23
N ASP A 70 -4.22 -2.46 -8.45
CA ASP A 70 -4.69 -1.70 -9.61
C ASP A 70 -4.22 -2.32 -10.92
N ARG A 71 -2.95 -2.72 -10.99
CA ARG A 71 -2.40 -3.43 -12.16
C ARG A 71 -3.12 -4.76 -12.41
N SER A 72 -3.37 -5.53 -11.36
CA SER A 72 -4.09 -6.81 -11.45
C SER A 72 -5.52 -6.62 -11.96
N ASN A 73 -6.23 -5.64 -11.39
CA ASN A 73 -7.60 -5.31 -11.79
C ASN A 73 -7.69 -4.85 -13.24
N ALA A 74 -6.77 -3.98 -13.68
CA ALA A 74 -6.70 -3.53 -15.07
C ALA A 74 -6.42 -4.69 -16.04
N LEU A 75 -5.50 -5.60 -15.68
CA LEU A 75 -5.23 -6.80 -16.48
C LEU A 75 -6.47 -7.70 -16.59
N GLN A 76 -7.14 -7.95 -15.47
CA GLN A 76 -8.35 -8.77 -15.43
C GLN A 76 -9.46 -8.16 -16.31
N HIS A 77 -9.58 -6.84 -16.34
CA HIS A 77 -10.53 -6.14 -17.20
C HIS A 77 -10.23 -6.38 -18.70
N VAL A 78 -8.96 -6.27 -19.11
CA VAL A 78 -8.51 -6.58 -20.48
C VAL A 78 -8.79 -8.05 -20.85
N GLN A 79 -8.54 -8.97 -19.93
CA GLN A 79 -8.79 -10.40 -20.13
C GLN A 79 -10.28 -10.70 -20.29
N SER A 80 -11.13 -10.08 -19.48
CA SER A 80 -12.59 -10.20 -19.57
C SER A 80 -13.10 -9.75 -20.94
N LEU A 81 -12.69 -8.56 -21.39
CA LEU A 81 -13.04 -8.04 -22.72
C LEU A 81 -12.56 -8.94 -23.86
N SER A 82 -11.38 -9.54 -23.69
CA SER A 82 -10.82 -10.49 -24.67
C SER A 82 -11.65 -11.77 -24.77
N ALA A 83 -12.12 -12.29 -23.63
CA ALA A 83 -13.02 -13.44 -23.61
C ALA A 83 -14.36 -13.12 -24.27
N ASP A 84 -14.95 -11.97 -23.96
CA ASP A 84 -16.21 -11.53 -24.58
C ASP A 84 -16.09 -11.38 -26.09
N LEU A 85 -15.00 -10.77 -26.57
CA LEU A 85 -14.72 -10.65 -28.00
C LEU A 85 -14.58 -12.02 -28.67
N PHE A 86 -13.88 -12.96 -28.03
CA PHE A 86 -13.77 -14.33 -28.52
C PHE A 86 -15.15 -14.99 -28.68
N PHE A 87 -16.05 -14.83 -27.71
CA PHE A 87 -17.42 -15.33 -27.81
C PHE A 87 -18.21 -14.67 -28.95
N LEU A 88 -18.08 -13.35 -29.13
CA LEU A 88 -18.73 -12.61 -30.21
C LEU A 88 -18.23 -13.05 -31.59
N HIS A 89 -16.91 -13.18 -31.79
CA HIS A 89 -16.34 -13.69 -33.03
C HIS A 89 -16.78 -15.12 -33.33
N THR A 90 -16.79 -15.99 -32.31
CA THR A 90 -17.27 -17.37 -32.46
C THR A 90 -18.74 -17.40 -32.89
N ARG A 91 -19.58 -16.55 -32.29
CA ARG A 91 -21.00 -16.43 -32.66
C ARG A 91 -21.18 -15.91 -34.09
N ALA A 92 -20.40 -14.92 -34.50
CA ALA A 92 -20.43 -14.37 -35.85
C ALA A 92 -20.03 -15.44 -36.89
N GLY A 93 -18.91 -16.14 -36.68
CA GLY A 93 -18.45 -17.22 -37.58
C GLY A 93 -19.42 -18.40 -37.66
N ARG A 94 -20.11 -18.73 -36.55
CA ARG A 94 -21.21 -19.72 -36.57
C ARG A 94 -22.40 -19.27 -37.41
N LEU A 95 -22.74 -17.98 -37.42
CA LEU A 95 -23.82 -17.45 -38.27
C LEU A 95 -23.40 -17.35 -39.73
N GLU A 96 -22.13 -17.10 -40.01
CA GLU A 96 -21.57 -17.07 -41.36
C GLU A 96 -21.55 -18.44 -42.02
N SER A 97 -21.30 -19.51 -41.25
CA SER A 97 -21.21 -20.89 -41.73
C SER A 97 -22.55 -21.61 -41.95
N VAL A 98 -23.67 -21.04 -41.46
CA VAL A 98 -25.01 -21.62 -41.68
C VAL A 98 -25.53 -21.26 -43.07
N SER A 99 -25.86 -22.28 -43.87
CA SER A 99 -26.53 -22.11 -45.17
C SER A 99 -27.99 -21.67 -45.00
N SER A 100 -28.40 -20.60 -45.69
CA SER A 100 -29.79 -20.15 -45.78
C SER A 100 -30.57 -20.91 -46.85
N ARG A 101 -31.84 -21.25 -46.58
CA ARG A 101 -32.77 -21.81 -47.58
C ARG A 101 -33.77 -20.73 -47.99
N GLY A 102 -33.29 -19.73 -48.73
CA GLY A 102 -34.12 -18.66 -49.32
C GLY A 102 -33.63 -17.24 -49.03
N ILE A 103 -33.96 -16.32 -49.95
CA ILE A 103 -33.47 -14.92 -49.98
C ILE A 103 -33.85 -14.11 -48.73
N GLY A 104 -35.06 -14.30 -48.20
CA GLY A 104 -35.51 -13.57 -46.98
C GLY A 104 -34.78 -14.00 -45.69
N GLN A 105 -34.45 -15.30 -45.58
CA GLN A 105 -33.64 -15.81 -44.47
C GLN A 105 -32.19 -15.35 -44.58
N GLU A 106 -31.68 -15.28 -45.81
CA GLU A 106 -30.35 -14.79 -46.12
C GLU A 106 -30.20 -13.30 -45.75
N TRP A 107 -31.15 -12.46 -46.13
CA TRP A 107 -31.15 -11.04 -45.77
C TRP A 107 -31.14 -10.80 -44.25
N THR A 108 -32.02 -11.49 -43.52
CA THR A 108 -32.08 -11.42 -42.06
C THR A 108 -30.76 -11.87 -41.41
N ARG A 109 -30.12 -12.90 -41.97
CA ARG A 109 -28.81 -13.40 -41.50
C ARG A 109 -27.71 -12.34 -41.73
N TYR A 110 -27.68 -11.71 -42.90
CA TYR A 110 -26.75 -10.63 -43.19
C TYR A 110 -26.88 -9.47 -42.20
N GLN A 111 -28.10 -8.99 -41.95
CA GLN A 111 -28.33 -7.93 -40.96
C GLN A 111 -27.83 -8.31 -39.55
N LYS A 112 -28.04 -9.56 -39.14
CA LYS A 112 -27.59 -10.04 -37.83
C LYS A 112 -26.06 -10.16 -37.73
N ILE A 113 -25.40 -10.57 -38.82
CA ILE A 113 -23.93 -10.61 -38.90
C ILE A 113 -23.38 -9.18 -38.85
N GLU A 114 -23.99 -8.25 -39.58
CA GLU A 114 -23.54 -6.85 -39.59
C GLU A 114 -23.66 -6.20 -38.21
N GLY A 115 -24.79 -6.40 -37.51
CA GLY A 115 -24.93 -5.92 -36.13
C GLY A 115 -23.94 -6.56 -35.14
N LEU A 116 -23.56 -7.83 -35.36
CA LEU A 116 -22.50 -8.46 -34.56
C LEU A 116 -21.12 -7.86 -34.88
N LYS A 117 -20.82 -7.55 -36.15
CA LYS A 117 -19.57 -6.90 -36.55
C LYS A 117 -19.44 -5.50 -35.96
N GLU A 118 -20.52 -4.72 -35.95
CA GLU A 118 -20.54 -3.41 -35.29
C GLU A 118 -20.30 -3.52 -33.77
N THR A 119 -20.94 -4.50 -33.12
CA THR A 119 -20.73 -4.78 -31.69
C THR A 119 -19.29 -5.18 -31.41
N ILE A 120 -18.70 -6.04 -32.25
CA ILE A 120 -17.30 -6.46 -32.17
C ILE A 120 -16.39 -5.25 -32.29
N SER A 121 -16.55 -4.42 -33.33
CA SER A 121 -15.75 -3.21 -33.56
C SER A 121 -15.79 -2.26 -32.36
N THR A 122 -16.98 -2.02 -31.81
CA THR A 122 -17.15 -1.18 -30.62
C THR A 122 -16.41 -1.76 -29.42
N ARG A 123 -16.53 -3.07 -29.18
CA ARG A 123 -15.91 -3.74 -28.03
C ARG A 123 -14.39 -3.90 -28.20
N GLU A 124 -13.89 -4.02 -29.42
CA GLU A 124 -12.46 -3.92 -29.74
C GLU A 124 -11.91 -2.53 -29.40
N GLY A 125 -12.67 -1.47 -29.72
CA GLY A 125 -12.36 -0.11 -29.30
C GLY A 125 -12.20 0.01 -27.78
N VAL A 126 -13.16 -0.54 -27.02
CA VAL A 126 -13.12 -0.57 -25.55
C VAL A 126 -11.92 -1.38 -25.04
N LYS A 127 -11.65 -2.57 -25.60
CA LYS A 127 -10.47 -3.38 -25.24
C LYS A 127 -9.16 -2.63 -25.49
N ASN A 128 -9.05 -1.95 -26.63
CA ASN A 128 -7.85 -1.19 -26.98
C ASN A 128 -7.64 -0.01 -26.02
N GLN A 129 -8.72 0.65 -25.57
CA GLN A 129 -8.65 1.66 -24.53
C GLN A 129 -8.21 1.06 -23.18
N ALA A 130 -8.84 -0.02 -22.75
CA ALA A 130 -8.47 -0.72 -21.52
C ALA A 130 -7.00 -1.21 -21.53
N LEU A 131 -6.51 -1.65 -22.69
CA LEU A 131 -5.11 -2.06 -22.85
C LEU A 131 -4.14 -0.88 -22.69
N ARG A 132 -4.48 0.29 -23.24
CA ARG A 132 -3.68 1.52 -23.03
C ARG A 132 -3.64 1.92 -21.56
N GLU A 133 -4.78 1.83 -20.87
CA GLU A 133 -4.86 2.10 -19.43
C GLU A 133 -4.01 1.11 -18.62
N TYR A 134 -4.10 -0.19 -18.92
CA TYR A 134 -3.24 -1.21 -18.32
C TYR A 134 -1.75 -0.92 -18.52
N GLU A 135 -1.32 -0.59 -19.74
CA GLU A 135 0.09 -0.28 -20.02
C GLU A 135 0.54 1.00 -19.31
N SER A 136 -0.32 2.03 -19.21
CA SER A 136 -0.06 3.23 -18.43
C SER A 136 0.13 2.92 -16.93
N ILE A 137 -0.76 2.11 -16.34
CA ILE A 137 -0.67 1.66 -14.94
C ILE A 137 0.60 0.82 -14.72
N LYS A 138 0.94 -0.05 -15.68
CA LYS A 138 2.14 -0.89 -15.62
C LYS A 138 3.43 -0.07 -15.65
N VAL A 139 3.52 0.96 -16.49
CA VAL A 139 4.66 1.89 -16.51
C VAL A 139 4.76 2.65 -15.19
N ASN A 140 3.63 3.12 -14.64
CA ASN A 140 3.61 3.78 -13.33
C ASN A 140 4.04 2.85 -12.20
N CYS A 141 3.61 1.58 -12.21
CA CYS A 141 4.08 0.57 -11.26
C CYS A 141 5.59 0.31 -11.39
N GLN A 142 6.12 0.18 -12.61
CA GLN A 142 7.55 -0.02 -12.84
C GLN A 142 8.39 1.19 -12.42
N ASN A 143 7.85 2.40 -12.58
CA ASN A 143 8.49 3.65 -12.18
C ASN A 143 8.25 4.02 -10.71
N CYS A 144 7.44 3.28 -9.96
CA CYS A 144 7.37 3.48 -8.52
C CYS A 144 8.79 3.28 -7.96
N GLU A 145 9.39 4.36 -7.46
CA GLU A 145 10.74 4.38 -6.91
C GLU A 145 10.97 3.25 -5.90
N VAL A 146 9.91 2.81 -5.23
CA VAL A 146 9.87 1.70 -4.28
C VAL A 146 10.06 0.33 -4.95
N ILE A 147 9.42 0.06 -6.10
CA ILE A 147 9.63 -1.19 -6.85
C ILE A 147 11.02 -1.19 -7.46
N LEU A 148 11.47 -0.04 -7.98
CA LEU A 148 12.84 0.17 -8.45
C LEU A 148 13.87 -0.03 -7.33
N PHE A 149 13.58 0.44 -6.13
CA PHE A 149 14.39 0.22 -4.93
C PHE A 149 14.41 -1.26 -4.55
N PHE A 150 13.26 -1.92 -4.40
CA PHE A 150 13.21 -3.35 -4.08
C PHE A 150 13.90 -4.21 -5.15
N TRP A 151 13.72 -3.90 -6.43
CA TRP A 151 14.35 -4.64 -7.53
C TRP A 151 15.87 -4.41 -7.59
N LYS A 152 16.35 -3.18 -7.34
CA LYS A 152 17.79 -2.89 -7.22
C LYS A 152 18.44 -3.49 -5.96
N THR A 153 17.69 -3.55 -4.85
CA THR A 153 18.24 -3.92 -3.54
C THR A 153 18.17 -5.44 -3.32
N TYR A 154 17.13 -6.10 -3.83
CA TYR A 154 16.86 -7.51 -3.58
C TYR A 154 16.90 -8.40 -4.82
N GLY A 155 17.10 -7.85 -6.03
CA GLY A 155 17.45 -8.56 -7.26
C GLY A 155 16.63 -9.82 -7.55
N ALA A 156 15.65 -9.71 -8.46
CA ALA A 156 15.07 -10.90 -9.09
C ALA A 156 15.98 -11.42 -10.20
#